data_AF-A0A2I0KP84-F1
#
_entry.id   AF-A0A2I0KP84-F1
#
_cell.length_a   1.000
_cell.length_b   1.000
_cell.length_c   1.000
_cell.angle_alpha   90.00
_cell.angle_beta   90.00
_cell.angle_gamma   90.00
#
_symmetry.space_group_name_H-M   'P 1'
#
loop_
_entity.id
_entity.type
_entity.pdbx_description
1 polymer ?
#
loop_
_entity_poly.entity_id
_entity_poly.type
_entity_poly.pdbx_seq_one_letter_code
_entity_poly.pdbx_strand_id
1 'polypeptide(L)'
;MKRFSYAGDACIGDVVMFQQNVYYDQFNLASRSASGPPIGKRIVTGRIIKESYGSAKQQHTFTIEVLWSKGEKPLPPLHPLLIKGRNLYRFDTMRQRWEDEAERQKNLMEKHSRGSLARSDREARLREKERRKALKAERTVL
;
A
#
# COMPACT_ATOMS: atom_id res chain seq x y z
N MET A 1 13.66 -22.15 -10.34
CA MET A 1 12.90 -20.88 -10.26
C MET A 1 11.81 -21.07 -9.20
N LYS A 2 11.78 -20.31 -8.09
CA LYS A 2 10.76 -20.50 -7.04
C LYS A 2 9.37 -20.14 -7.62
N ARG A 3 8.34 -20.93 -7.29
CA ARG A 3 6.99 -20.80 -7.87
C ARG A 3 6.29 -19.57 -7.30
N PHE A 4 5.71 -18.75 -8.18
CA PHE A 4 4.81 -17.66 -7.82
C PHE A 4 3.37 -18.19 -7.76
N SER A 5 2.60 -17.70 -6.80
CA SER A 5 1.19 -18.03 -6.59
C SER A 5 0.40 -16.76 -6.27
N TYR A 6 -0.91 -16.77 -6.48
CA TYR A 6 -1.76 -15.64 -6.12
C TYR A 6 -1.58 -15.28 -4.64
N ALA A 7 -1.30 -14.01 -4.36
CA ALA A 7 -0.94 -13.60 -3.00
C ALA A 7 -2.16 -13.58 -2.07
N GLY A 8 -3.31 -13.08 -2.56
CA GLY A 8 -4.50 -12.77 -1.75
C GLY A 8 -4.28 -11.61 -0.77
N ASP A 9 -3.14 -11.60 -0.09
CA ASP A 9 -2.66 -10.54 0.78
C ASP A 9 -1.13 -10.56 0.86
N ALA A 10 -0.51 -9.41 1.15
CA ALA A 10 0.95 -9.23 1.14
C ALA A 10 1.47 -8.62 2.44
N CYS A 11 2.58 -9.12 2.97
CA CYS A 11 3.23 -8.62 4.19
C CYS A 11 4.73 -8.37 4.00
N ILE A 12 5.37 -7.78 5.01
CA ILE A 12 6.84 -7.63 5.05
C ILE A 12 7.49 -9.00 4.83
N GLY A 13 8.56 -9.02 4.03
CA GLY A 13 9.31 -10.21 3.65
C GLY A 13 8.82 -10.89 2.36
N ASP A 14 7.56 -10.66 1.94
CA ASP A 14 7.05 -11.24 0.69
C ASP A 14 7.87 -10.75 -0.51
N VAL A 15 8.27 -11.68 -1.37
CA VAL A 15 8.73 -11.37 -2.73
C VAL A 15 7.51 -11.40 -3.63
N VAL A 16 7.12 -10.24 -4.13
CA VAL A 16 5.91 -10.05 -4.93
C VAL A 16 6.25 -9.72 -6.38
N MET A 17 5.40 -10.17 -7.29
CA MET A 17 5.39 -9.79 -8.71
C MET A 17 4.03 -9.19 -9.04
N PHE A 18 4.03 -7.98 -9.61
CA PHE A 18 2.80 -7.27 -9.93
C PHE A 18 2.99 -6.37 -11.16
N GLN A 19 1.87 -6.08 -11.83
CA GLN A 19 1.82 -5.14 -12.93
C GLN A 19 1.51 -3.73 -12.42
N GLN A 20 2.18 -2.73 -12.98
CA GLN A 20 2.01 -1.31 -12.65
C GLN A 20 1.77 -0.51 -13.94
N ASN A 21 0.77 0.37 -13.91
CA ASN A 21 0.63 1.40 -14.94
C ASN A 21 1.76 2.43 -14.81
N VAL A 22 2.36 2.77 -15.93
CA VAL A 22 3.37 3.83 -16.03
C VAL A 22 2.70 5.06 -16.59
N TYR A 23 3.01 6.21 -16.01
CA TYR A 23 2.52 7.52 -16.45
C TYR A 23 3.73 8.41 -16.79
N TYR A 24 3.52 9.46 -17.59
CA TYR A 24 4.54 10.49 -17.77
C TYR A 24 4.89 11.14 -16.42
N ASP A 25 6.11 11.66 -16.29
CA ASP A 25 6.62 12.31 -15.08
C ASP A 25 5.90 13.62 -14.73
N GLN A 26 4.92 14.01 -15.54
CA GLN A 26 4.05 15.14 -15.33
C GLN A 26 3.04 14.80 -14.20
N PHE A 27 3.54 14.79 -12.98
CA PHE A 27 2.69 14.83 -11.79
C PHE A 27 1.89 16.13 -11.87
N ASN A 28 0.60 16.02 -12.17
CA ASN A 28 -0.26 17.20 -12.16
C ASN A 28 -0.53 17.55 -10.70
N LEU A 29 0.12 18.61 -10.25
CA LEU A 29 0.05 19.07 -8.87
C LEU A 29 -1.38 19.45 -8.44
N ALA A 30 -2.21 19.91 -9.39
CA ALA A 30 -3.60 20.30 -9.15
C ALA A 30 -4.49 19.07 -8.89
N SER A 31 -4.35 18.00 -9.69
CA SER A 31 -5.15 16.78 -9.50
C SER A 31 -4.57 15.83 -8.45
N ARG A 32 -3.33 16.06 -7.99
CA ARG A 32 -2.56 15.14 -7.12
C ARG A 32 -2.58 13.70 -7.66
N SER A 33 -2.60 13.57 -8.98
CA SER A 33 -2.65 12.33 -9.71
C SER A 33 -1.75 12.42 -10.94
N ALA A 34 -1.40 11.28 -11.51
CA ALA A 34 -1.00 11.28 -12.91
C ALA A 34 -2.13 11.90 -13.73
N SER A 35 -1.81 12.87 -14.58
CA SER A 35 -2.73 13.45 -15.53
C SER A 35 -2.57 12.71 -16.86
N GLY A 36 -3.68 12.24 -17.42
CA GLY A 36 -3.70 11.51 -18.69
C GLY A 36 -3.70 9.98 -18.58
N PRO A 37 -3.91 9.29 -19.71
CA PRO A 37 -3.88 7.83 -19.77
C PRO A 37 -2.48 7.29 -19.41
N PRO A 38 -2.38 6.05 -18.90
CA PRO A 38 -1.10 5.37 -18.76
C PRO A 38 -0.38 5.33 -20.10
N ILE A 39 0.94 5.55 -20.08
CA ILE A 39 1.80 5.46 -21.27
C ILE A 39 2.20 4.01 -21.57
N GLY A 40 1.99 3.12 -20.61
CA GLY A 40 2.30 1.73 -20.73
C GLY A 40 2.15 1.01 -19.40
N LYS A 41 2.62 -0.23 -19.39
CA LYS A 41 2.64 -1.10 -18.22
C LYS A 41 4.04 -1.63 -18.01
N ARG A 42 4.39 -1.85 -16.75
CA ARG A 42 5.58 -2.59 -16.35
C ARG A 42 5.24 -3.67 -15.35
N ILE A 43 6.00 -4.75 -15.40
CA ILE A 43 6.00 -5.79 -14.38
C ILE A 43 7.16 -5.48 -13.45
N VAL A 44 6.88 -5.50 -12.15
CA VAL A 44 7.87 -5.29 -11.09
C VAL A 44 7.88 -6.54 -10.23
N THR A 45 9.07 -7.08 -9.98
CA THR A 45 9.29 -8.08 -8.93
C THR A 45 10.18 -7.47 -7.87
N GLY A 46 9.78 -7.59 -6.61
CA GLY A 46 10.52 -6.99 -5.50
C GLY A 46 10.14 -7.56 -4.15
N ARG A 47 10.96 -7.27 -3.14
CA ARG A 47 10.71 -7.70 -1.76
C ARG A 47 10.06 -6.56 -0.97
N ILE A 48 9.00 -6.87 -0.24
CA ILE A 48 8.39 -5.92 0.70
C ILE A 48 9.32 -5.78 1.90
N ILE A 49 9.91 -4.60 2.07
CA ILE A 49 10.84 -4.30 3.17
C ILE A 49 10.18 -3.52 4.30
N LYS A 50 9.12 -2.75 4.01
CA LYS A 50 8.35 -1.98 4.98
C LYS A 50 6.90 -1.87 4.55
N GLU A 51 6.01 -1.71 5.51
CA GLU A 51 4.63 -1.30 5.25
C GLU A 51 4.05 -0.53 6.43
N SER A 52 3.06 0.31 6.15
CA SER A 52 2.49 1.21 7.15
C SER A 52 1.05 1.58 6.86
N TYR A 53 0.30 1.87 7.93
CA TYR A 53 -1.06 2.38 7.88
C TYR A 53 -1.04 3.88 8.19
N GLY A 54 -1.25 4.72 7.16
CA GLY A 54 -1.25 6.17 7.34
C GLY A 54 -2.35 6.63 8.30
N SER A 55 -1.96 7.19 9.44
CA SER A 55 -2.87 7.58 10.54
C SER A 55 -3.99 8.52 10.11
N ALA A 56 -3.72 9.49 9.24
CA ALA A 56 -4.73 10.49 8.85
C ALA A 56 -5.81 9.94 7.89
N LYS A 57 -5.43 9.08 6.95
CA LYS A 57 -6.28 8.70 5.79
C LYS A 57 -6.48 7.19 5.64
N GLN A 58 -6.02 6.37 6.59
CA GLN A 58 -6.00 4.91 6.51
C GLN A 58 -5.39 4.39 5.19
N GLN A 59 -4.37 5.09 4.70
CA GLN A 59 -3.71 4.68 3.47
C GLN A 59 -2.67 3.62 3.81
N HIS A 60 -2.94 2.39 3.41
CA HIS A 60 -1.97 1.31 3.50
C HIS A 60 -0.93 1.46 2.39
N THR A 61 0.35 1.52 2.78
CA THR A 61 1.48 1.63 1.85
C THR A 61 2.53 0.58 2.12
N PHE A 62 3.19 0.15 1.06
CA PHE A 62 4.32 -0.77 1.07
C PHE A 62 5.54 -0.09 0.46
N THR A 63 6.71 -0.38 1.01
CA THR A 63 8.00 -0.10 0.37
C THR A 63 8.55 -1.42 -0.16
N ILE A 64 8.75 -1.48 -1.46
CA ILE A 64 9.23 -2.64 -2.18
C ILE A 64 10.64 -2.33 -2.69
N GLU A 65 11.63 -3.10 -2.26
CA GLU A 65 12.95 -3.08 -2.89
C GLU A 65 12.88 -3.89 -4.18
N VAL A 66 13.09 -3.23 -5.32
CA VAL A 66 12.99 -3.86 -6.65
C VAL A 66 14.11 -4.89 -6.82
N LEU A 67 13.75 -6.11 -7.21
CA LEU A 67 14.73 -7.12 -7.64
C LEU A 67 14.97 -7.00 -9.15
N TRP A 68 13.90 -6.90 -9.92
CA TRP A 68 13.95 -6.62 -11.36
C TRP A 68 12.63 -6.03 -11.84
N SER A 69 12.67 -5.35 -12.99
CA SER A 69 11.51 -4.77 -13.65
C SER A 69 11.61 -4.95 -15.16
N LYS A 70 10.47 -5.15 -15.83
CA LYS A 70 10.37 -5.26 -17.30
C LYS A 70 9.19 -4.44 -17.83
N GLY A 71 9.31 -3.90 -19.04
CA GLY A 71 8.25 -3.14 -19.71
C GLY A 71 8.59 -1.66 -19.79
N GLU A 72 7.56 -0.81 -19.80
CA GLU A 72 7.72 0.64 -19.94
C GLU A 72 8.49 1.23 -18.77
N LYS A 73 9.52 2.06 -19.02
CA LYS A 73 10.39 2.68 -18.00
C LYS A 73 10.73 1.72 -16.84
N PRO A 74 11.49 0.63 -17.07
CA PRO A 74 11.77 -0.34 -16.02
C PRO A 74 12.51 0.32 -14.86
N LEU A 75 12.17 -0.09 -13.63
CA LEU A 75 12.87 0.36 -12.43
C LEU A 75 14.18 -0.42 -12.26
N PRO A 76 15.29 0.24 -11.85
CA PRO A 76 16.54 -0.46 -11.61
C PRO A 76 16.42 -1.38 -10.38
N PRO A 77 17.21 -2.46 -10.32
CA PRO A 77 17.36 -3.26 -9.10
C PRO A 77 17.75 -2.40 -7.89
N LEU A 78 17.36 -2.83 -6.69
CA LEU A 78 17.52 -2.15 -5.40
C LEU A 78 16.79 -0.80 -5.28
N HIS A 79 16.01 -0.38 -6.29
CA HIS A 79 15.21 0.82 -6.19
C HIS A 79 14.10 0.66 -5.14
N PRO A 80 13.97 1.58 -4.16
CA PRO A 80 12.88 1.54 -3.19
C PRO A 80 11.59 2.14 -3.80
N LEU A 81 10.63 1.28 -4.12
CA LEU A 81 9.33 1.65 -4.66
C LEU A 81 8.28 1.79 -3.55
N LEU A 82 7.78 3.00 -3.33
CA LEU A 82 6.61 3.24 -2.46
C LEU A 82 5.31 3.04 -3.24
N ILE A 83 4.46 2.11 -2.79
CA ILE A 83 3.17 1.80 -3.44
C ILE A 83 2.04 1.69 -2.44
N LYS A 84 0.84 2.14 -2.82
CA LYS A 84 -0.38 1.97 -2.01
C LYS A 84 -0.90 0.54 -2.17
N GLY A 85 -1.43 -0.07 -1.10
CA GLY A 85 -1.94 -1.44 -1.15
C GLY A 85 -2.99 -1.66 -2.25
N ARG A 86 -3.95 -0.73 -2.40
CA ARG A 86 -4.93 -0.77 -3.50
C ARG A 86 -4.32 -0.76 -4.91
N ASN A 87 -3.12 -0.20 -5.07
CA ASN A 87 -2.42 -0.16 -6.35
C ASN A 87 -1.59 -1.42 -6.55
N LEU A 88 -1.00 -1.96 -5.47
CA LEU A 88 -0.31 -3.24 -5.48
C LEU A 88 -1.26 -4.35 -5.95
N TYR A 89 -2.44 -4.44 -5.34
CA TYR A 89 -3.44 -5.48 -5.62
C TYR A 89 -4.25 -5.27 -6.90
N ARG A 90 -4.08 -4.16 -7.63
CA ARG A 90 -4.99 -3.75 -8.70
C ARG A 90 -5.01 -4.70 -9.91
N PHE A 91 -3.87 -5.31 -10.23
CA PHE A 91 -3.68 -6.12 -11.44
C PHE A 91 -3.17 -7.52 -11.10
N ASP A 92 -3.70 -8.09 -10.02
CA ASP A 92 -3.29 -9.37 -9.44
C ASP A 92 -1.82 -9.39 -9.00
N THR A 93 -1.62 -9.39 -7.68
CA THR A 93 -0.29 -9.59 -7.11
C THR A 93 -0.02 -11.07 -6.94
N MET A 94 1.07 -11.55 -7.51
CA MET A 94 1.61 -12.86 -7.18
C MET A 94 2.70 -12.74 -6.13
N ARG A 95 2.86 -13.77 -5.30
CA ARG A 95 3.96 -13.90 -4.34
C ARG A 95 4.74 -15.18 -4.55
N GLN A 96 6.03 -15.12 -4.28
CA GLN A 96 6.86 -16.29 -4.07
C GLN A 96 6.49 -16.92 -2.73
N ARG A 97 6.40 -18.25 -2.68
CA ARG A 97 6.18 -18.97 -1.42
C ARG A 97 7.40 -18.79 -0.49
N TRP A 98 7.14 -18.62 0.81
CA TRP A 98 8.19 -18.62 1.82
C TRP A 98 8.72 -20.03 2.02
N GLU A 99 9.94 -20.14 2.54
CA GLU A 99 10.48 -21.43 2.99
C GLU A 99 9.69 -21.90 4.22
N ASP A 100 9.44 -20.99 5.17
CA ASP A 100 8.53 -21.19 6.28
C ASP A 100 7.26 -20.31 6.12
N GLU A 101 6.14 -20.95 5.77
CA GLU A 101 4.85 -20.27 5.65
C GLU A 101 4.23 -19.94 7.03
N ALA A 102 4.64 -20.62 8.12
CA ALA A 102 4.19 -20.30 9.47
C ALA A 102 4.80 -18.98 9.96
N GLU A 103 6.08 -18.74 9.65
CA GLU A 103 6.71 -17.43 9.88
C GLU A 103 5.99 -16.31 9.12
N ARG A 104 5.63 -16.58 7.86
CA ARG A 104 4.82 -15.64 7.08
C ARG A 104 3.48 -15.34 7.73
N GLN A 105 2.79 -16.36 8.25
CA GLN A 105 1.51 -16.14 8.94
C GLN A 105 1.65 -15.24 10.17
N LYS A 106 2.73 -15.38 10.94
CA LYS A 106 3.01 -14.46 12.07
C LYS A 106 3.15 -13.02 11.61
N ASN A 107 3.91 -12.78 10.53
CA ASN A 107 4.05 -11.45 9.92
C ASN A 107 2.71 -10.89 9.41
N LEU A 108 1.87 -11.75 8.84
CA LEU A 108 0.56 -11.37 8.33
C LEU A 108 -0.40 -10.98 9.46
N MET A 109 -0.43 -11.76 10.54
CA MET A 109 -1.24 -11.48 11.73
C MET A 109 -0.83 -10.17 12.40
N GLU A 110 0.48 -9.93 12.54
CA GLU A 110 1.01 -8.70 13.13
C GLU A 110 0.59 -7.47 12.29
N LYS A 111 0.71 -7.55 10.96
CA LYS A 111 0.18 -6.54 10.04
C LYS A 111 -1.30 -6.27 10.26
N HIS A 112 -2.12 -7.32 10.32
CA HIS A 112 -3.56 -7.17 10.51
C HIS A 112 -3.89 -6.53 11.85
N SER A 113 -3.17 -6.90 12.92
CA SER A 113 -3.30 -6.30 14.24
C SER A 113 -3.00 -4.80 14.20
N ARG A 114 -1.86 -4.39 13.64
CA ARG A 114 -1.53 -2.96 13.42
C ARG A 114 -2.61 -2.24 12.60
N GLY A 115 -3.10 -2.88 11.56
CA GLY A 115 -4.18 -2.35 10.73
C GLY A 115 -5.48 -2.14 11.49
N SER A 116 -5.85 -3.07 12.38
CA SER A 116 -7.02 -2.96 13.25
C SER A 116 -6.90 -1.83 14.26
N LEU A 117 -5.73 -1.71 14.91
CA LEU A 117 -5.45 -0.61 15.83
C LEU A 117 -5.57 0.75 15.12
N ALA A 118 -4.94 0.91 13.95
CA ALA A 118 -5.01 2.14 13.17
C ALA A 118 -6.45 2.49 12.73
N ARG A 119 -7.31 1.48 12.50
CA ARG A 119 -8.73 1.70 12.22
C ARG A 119 -9.47 2.22 13.45
N SER A 120 -9.33 1.54 14.58
CA SER A 120 -9.93 1.94 15.87
C SER A 120 -9.52 3.36 16.27
N ASP A 121 -8.24 3.71 16.16
CA ASP A 121 -7.73 5.05 16.48
C ASP A 121 -8.33 6.15 15.60
N ARG A 122 -8.66 5.83 14.34
CA ARG A 122 -9.36 6.79 13.47
C ARG A 122 -10.80 6.97 13.92
N GLU A 123 -11.50 5.89 14.24
CA GLU A 123 -12.88 5.97 14.73
C GLU A 123 -12.98 6.79 16.01
N ALA A 124 -12.06 6.58 16.96
CA ALA A 124 -11.98 7.39 18.18
C ALA A 124 -11.79 8.88 17.89
N ARG A 125 -10.90 9.24 16.95
CA ARG A 125 -10.69 10.64 16.54
C ARG A 125 -11.90 11.26 15.85
N LEU A 126 -12.63 10.47 15.07
CA LEU A 126 -13.87 10.95 14.42
C LEU A 126 -14.96 11.22 15.46
N ARG A 127 -15.19 10.28 16.38
CA ARG A 127 -16.12 10.46 17.50
C ARG A 127 -15.79 11.69 18.34
N GLU A 128 -14.50 11.89 18.65
CA GLU A 128 -14.05 13.06 19.40
C GLU A 128 -14.30 14.37 18.64
N LYS A 129 -14.07 14.36 17.33
CA LYS A 129 -14.33 15.53 16.48
C LYS A 129 -15.81 15.87 16.43
N GLU A 130 -16.69 14.87 16.36
CA GLU A 130 -18.14 15.05 16.39
C GLU A 130 -18.60 15.60 17.73
N ARG A 131 -18.12 15.03 18.84
CA ARG A 131 -18.38 15.54 20.21
C ARG A 131 -18.00 17.01 20.36
N ARG A 132 -16.81 17.40 19.90
CA ARG A 132 -16.35 18.80 19.93
C ARG A 132 -17.21 19.73 19.08
N LYS A 133 -17.75 19.26 17.95
CA LYS A 133 -18.66 20.05 17.12
C LYS A 133 -20.00 20.27 17.82
N ALA A 134 -20.56 19.23 18.44
CA ALA A 134 -21.81 19.33 19.20
C ALA A 134 -21.71 20.33 20.36
N LEU A 135 -20.65 20.24 21.18
CA LEU A 135 -20.36 21.18 22.28
C LEU A 135 -20.23 22.64 21.81
N LYS A 136 -19.64 22.87 20.63
CA LYS A 136 -19.53 24.22 20.06
C LYS A 136 -20.89 24.74 19.57
N ALA A 137 -21.68 23.90 18.93
CA ALA A 137 -23.02 24.26 18.50
C ALA A 137 -23.91 24.66 19.70
N GLU A 138 -23.91 23.87 20.77
CA GLU A 138 -24.66 24.15 22.00
C GLU A 138 -24.28 25.50 22.63
N ARG A 139 -22.98 25.84 22.68
CA ARG A 139 -22.49 27.16 23.17
C ARG A 139 -22.84 28.34 22.27
N THR A 140 -23.25 28.12 21.02
CA THR A 140 -23.60 29.20 20.08
C THR A 140 -25.11 29.46 20.08
N VAL A 141 -25.91 28.59 20.71
CA VAL A 141 -27.38 28.69 20.79
C VAL A 141 -27.84 29.29 22.14
N LEU A 142 -26.90 29.48 23.08
CA LEU A 142 -27.06 30.27 24.33
C LEU A 142 -26.49 31.68 24.13
#